data_AF-A0A7J8Z582-F1
#
_entry.id   AF-A0A7J8Z582-F1
#
_cell.length_a   1.000
_cell.length_b   1.000
_cell.length_c   1.000
_cell.angle_alpha   90.00
_cell.angle_beta   90.00
_cell.angle_gamma   90.00
#
_symmetry.space_group_name_H-M   'P 1'
#
loop_
_entity.id
_entity.type
_entity.pdbx_description
1 polymer ?
#
loop_
_entity_poly.entity_id
_entity_poly.type
_entity_poly.pdbx_seq_one_letter_code
_entity_poly.pdbx_strand_id
1 'polypeptide(L)' 'MDYASRRSQGGLFEGLYRVIMRRNSVYVTFVIAGAFLGERAVDYGVHKLWEYNNVGVNF' A
#
# COMPACT_ATOMS: atom_id res chain seq x y z
N MET A 1 40.43 8.62 9.08
CA MET A 1 39.74 9.05 7.84
C MET A 1 38.26 8.74 8.06
N ASP A 2 37.60 9.60 8.82
CA ASP A 2 36.33 9.32 9.48
C ASP A 2 35.20 10.13 8.84
N TYR A 3 35.13 10.08 7.51
CA TYR A 3 34.15 10.85 6.72
C TYR A 3 33.35 9.99 5.72
N ALA A 4 33.58 8.68 5.65
CA ALA A 4 32.99 7.81 4.64
C ALA A 4 31.79 6.96 5.11
N SER A 5 31.30 7.11 6.35
CA SER A 5 30.28 6.20 6.90
C SER A 5 28.94 6.84 7.30
N ARG A 6 28.75 8.16 7.18
CA ARG A 6 27.44 8.80 7.46
C ARG A 6 26.49 8.88 6.26
N ARG A 7 26.83 8.23 5.15
CA ARG A 7 26.06 8.26 3.88
C ARG A 7 25.43 6.91 3.56
N SER A 8 24.83 6.26 4.56
CA SER A 8 23.92 5.13 4.35
C SER A 8 22.49 5.63 4.64
N GLN A 9 21.81 6.08 3.59
CA GLN A 9 20.56 5.47 3.13
C GLN A 9 19.42 5.49 4.16
N GLY A 10 18.74 6.64 4.28
CA GLY A 10 17.30 6.58 4.51
C GLY A 10 16.69 5.88 3.29
N GLY A 11 16.28 4.63 3.44
CA GLY A 11 15.81 3.80 2.33
C GLY A 11 14.57 4.38 1.64
N LEU A 12 14.17 3.79 0.50
CA LEU A 12 12.95 4.19 -0.23
C LEU A 12 11.73 4.32 0.71
N PHE A 13 11.61 3.41 1.68
CA PHE A 13 10.57 3.43 2.71
C PHE A 13 10.68 4.62 3.67
N GLU A 14 11.88 5.07 4.02
CA GLU A 14 12.07 6.26 4.87
C GLU A 14 11.70 7.55 4.12
N GLY A 15 12.00 7.59 2.82
CA GLY A 15 11.54 8.66 1.92
C GLY A 15 10.02 8.69 1.80
N LEU A 16 9.40 7.53 1.57
CA LEU A 16 7.94 7.41 1.48
C LEU A 16 7.25 7.79 2.80
N TYR A 17 7.82 7.35 3.92
CA TYR A 17 7.34 7.69 5.25
C TYR A 17 7.38 9.21 5.48
N ARG A 18 8.49 9.87 5.17
CA ARG A 18 8.58 11.34 5.29
C ARG A 18 7.57 12.08 4.41
N VAL A 19 7.19 11.53 3.26
CA VAL A 19 6.22 12.16 2.36
C VAL A 19 4.80 11.98 2.86
N ILE A 20 4.43 10.76 3.24
CA ILE A 20 3.05 10.41 3.56
C ILE A 20 2.71 10.68 5.03
N MET A 21 3.61 10.36 5.96
CA MET A 21 3.32 10.35 7.40
C MET A 21 3.65 11.66 8.11
N ARG A 22 4.30 12.62 7.44
CA ARG A 22 4.81 13.84 8.11
C ARG A 22 3.73 14.87 8.45
N ARG A 23 2.60 14.89 7.76
CA ARG A 23 1.50 15.83 8.00
C ARG A 23 0.19 15.08 8.17
N ASN A 24 -0.55 15.36 9.24
CA ASN A 24 -1.85 14.73 9.51
C ASN A 24 -2.81 14.82 8.32
N SER A 25 -2.89 15.97 7.65
CA SER A 25 -3.75 16.10 6.47
C SER A 25 -3.37 15.13 5.35
N VAL A 26 -2.08 15.03 5.02
CA VAL A 26 -1.57 14.13 3.97
C VAL A 26 -1.76 12.67 4.35
N TYR A 27 -1.44 12.32 5.60
CA TYR A 27 -1.60 10.97 6.13
C TYR A 27 -3.07 10.53 6.06
N VAL A 28 -3.99 11.35 6.57
CA VAL A 28 -5.43 11.03 6.60
C VAL A 28 -5.98 10.90 5.18
N THR A 29 -5.62 11.81 4.26
CA THR A 29 -6.03 11.68 2.86
C THR A 29 -5.47 10.42 2.21
N PHE A 30 -4.22 10.07 2.47
CA PHE A 30 -3.63 8.84 1.95
C PHE A 30 -4.32 7.58 2.49
N VAL A 31 -4.68 7.57 3.79
CA VAL A 31 -5.44 6.47 4.39
C VAL A 31 -6.81 6.33 3.75
N ILE A 32 -7.56 7.43 3.57
CA ILE A 32 -8.89 7.40 2.95
C ILE A 32 -8.79 6.94 1.49
N ALA A 33 -7.86 7.49 0.72
CA ALA A 33 -7.66 7.11 -0.67
C ALA A 33 -7.22 5.64 -0.80
N GLY A 34 -6.32 5.19 0.07
CA GLY A 34 -5.85 3.81 0.14
C GLY A 34 -6.99 2.85 0.50
N ALA A 35 -7.86 3.21 1.44
CA ALA A 35 -9.02 2.41 1.81
C ALA A 35 -10.01 2.26 0.63
N PHE A 36 -10.32 3.36 -0.06
CA PHE A 36 -11.24 3.34 -1.21
C PHE A 36 -10.72 2.47 -2.36
N LEU A 37 -9.42 2.55 -2.65
CA LEU A 37 -8.79 1.72 -3.68
C LEU A 37 -8.64 0.26 -3.22
N GLY A 38 -8.30 0.06 -1.95
CA GLY A 38 -8.10 -1.25 -1.35
C GLY A 38 -9.37 -2.07 -1.31
N GLU A 39 -10.51 -1.48 -0.94
CA GLU A 39 -11.82 -2.15 -0.93
C GLU A 39 -12.13 -2.78 -2.30
N ARG A 40 -12.02 -1.98 -3.37
CA ARG A 40 -12.29 -2.46 -4.74
C ARG A 40 -11.31 -3.54 -5.20
N ALA A 41 -10.04 -3.40 -4.86
CA ALA A 41 -9.03 -4.38 -5.24
C ALA A 41 -9.24 -5.72 -4.52
N VAL A 42 -9.59 -5.67 -3.24
CA VAL A 42 -9.88 -6.87 -2.44
C VAL A 42 -11.17 -7.54 -2.92
N ASP A 43 -12.25 -6.78 -3.10
CA ASP A 43 -13.52 -7.31 -3.58
C ASP A 43 -13.36 -8.01 -4.93
N TYR A 44 -12.74 -7.34 -5.90
CA TYR A 44 -12.47 -7.92 -7.22
C TYR A 44 -11.60 -9.19 -7.13
N GLY A 45 -10.54 -9.15 -6.31
CA GLY A 45 -9.65 -10.29 -6.13
C GLY A 45 -10.35 -11.49 -5.51
N VAL A 46 -11.12 -11.27 -4.44
CA VAL A 46 -11.88 -12.32 -3.76
C VAL A 46 -12.95 -12.88 -4.69
N HIS A 47 -13.69 -12.03 -5.39
CA HIS A 47 -14.72 -12.47 -6.32
C HIS A 47 -14.12 -13.33 -7.44
N LYS A 48 -12.99 -12.91 -8.02
CA LYS A 48 -12.30 -13.70 -9.06
C LYS A 48 -11.79 -15.04 -8.55
N LEU A 49 -11.21 -15.07 -7.34
CA LEU A 49 -10.76 -16.32 -6.71
C LEU A 49 -11.95 -17.25 -6.43
N TRP A 50 -13.07 -16.69 -6.00
CA TRP A 50 -14.30 -17.44 -5.76
C TRP A 50 -14.90 -18.02 -7.04
N GLU A 51 -15.02 -17.22 -8.10
CA GLU A 51 -15.47 -17.66 -9.43
C GLU A 51 -14.58 -18.79 -9.95
N TYR A 52 -13.27 -18.65 -9.81
CA TYR A 52 -12.30 -19.65 -10.25
C TYR A 52 -12.41 -20.96 -9.46
N ASN A 53 -12.63 -20.88 -8.15
CA ASN A 53 -12.75 -22.07 -7.30
C ASN A 53 -14.10 -22.78 -7.46
N ASN A 54 -15.17 -22.08 -7.85
CA ASN A 54 -16.54 -22.63 -7.96
C ASN A 54 -17.01 -22.76 -9.42
N VAL A 55 -16.08 -22.91 -10.36
CA VAL A 55 -16.40 -23.15 -11.78
C VAL A 55 -17.32 -24.38 -11.90
N GLY A 56 -18.51 -24.18 -12.47
CA GLY A 56 -19.51 -25.24 -12.69
C GLY A 56 -20.50 -25.47 -11.54
N VAL A 57 -20.40 -24.72 -10.44
CA VAL A 57 -21.32 -24.81 -9.28
C VAL A 57 -22.22 -23.58 -9.17
N ASN A 58 -21.78 -22.44 -9.73
CA ASN A 58 -22.59 -21.23 -9.82
C ASN A 58 -23.68 -21.40 -10.91
N PHE A 59 -24.95 -21.23 -10.52
CA PHE A 59 -26.12 -21.25 -11.42
C PHE A 59 -26.27 -19.95 -12.20
#